data_AF-A0A0S8EFG1-F1
#
_entry.id   AF-A0A0S8EFG1-F1
#
_cell.length_a   1.000
_cell.length_b   1.000
_cell.length_c   1.000
_cell.angle_alpha   90.00
_cell.angle_beta   90.00
_cell.angle_gamma   90.00
#
_symmetry.space_group_name_H-M   'P 1'
#
loop_
_entity.id
_entity.type
_entity.pdbx_description
1 polymer ?
#
loop_
_entity_poly.entity_id
_entity_poly.type
_entity_poly.pdbx_seq_one_letter_code
_entity_poly.pdbx_strand_id
1 'polypeptide(L)'
;MSVSRRSFLAKGASAAVTGGVLGASAAVAMEKAPQEKPKKKMPAMVGACGLSCKACPLMKAKKCKGCASGKEASPEMVEKKPCPVLKCAAKKKIDYCGTGCKMFTKCKKVVGRPYAESFLAMIEKRLKPKE
;
A
#
# COMPACT_ATOMS: atom_id res chain seq x y z
N MET A 1 15.19 8.09 -32.24
CA MET A 1 14.36 8.02 -33.45
C MET A 1 13.38 6.86 -33.32
N SER A 2 12.18 7.10 -33.83
CA SER A 2 10.91 6.38 -33.66
C SER A 2 10.79 5.09 -34.52
N VAL A 3 9.64 4.41 -34.35
CA VAL A 3 8.93 3.46 -35.25
C VAL A 3 9.13 1.98 -34.88
N SER A 4 8.21 1.32 -34.16
CA SER A 4 6.83 0.89 -34.49
C SER A 4 6.75 -0.22 -35.55
N ARG A 5 6.39 -1.44 -35.16
CA ARG A 5 5.74 -2.44 -36.04
C ARG A 5 4.75 -3.30 -35.25
N ARG A 6 3.52 -2.81 -35.15
CA ARG A 6 2.35 -3.68 -35.12
C ARG A 6 2.34 -4.46 -36.43
N SER A 7 2.41 -5.78 -36.36
CA SER A 7 1.84 -6.69 -37.36
C SER A 7 2.18 -8.12 -36.95
N PHE A 8 1.35 -8.72 -36.10
CA PHE A 8 1.20 -10.17 -36.10
C PHE A 8 -0.25 -10.47 -36.48
N LEU A 9 -0.44 -10.49 -37.80
CA LEU A 9 -1.17 -11.53 -38.51
C LEU A 9 -2.65 -11.71 -38.13
N ALA A 10 -3.45 -10.79 -38.68
CA ALA A 10 -4.67 -11.19 -39.36
C ALA A 10 -4.31 -12.05 -40.59
N LYS A 11 -4.43 -13.38 -40.49
CA LYS A 11 -4.77 -14.27 -41.62
C LYS A 11 -4.96 -15.70 -41.14
N GLY A 12 -6.15 -16.25 -41.36
CA GLY A 12 -6.44 -17.65 -41.07
C GLY A 12 -7.92 -18.00 -41.23
N ALA A 13 -8.58 -17.52 -42.29
CA ALA A 13 -9.84 -18.08 -42.74
C ALA A 13 -9.53 -19.15 -43.80
N SER A 14 -10.02 -20.38 -43.60
CA SER A 14 -10.69 -21.22 -44.61
C SER A 14 -10.80 -22.67 -44.14
N ALA A 15 -12.02 -23.16 -43.98
CA ALA A 15 -12.47 -24.44 -44.54
C ALA A 15 -13.97 -24.61 -44.23
N ALA A 16 -14.80 -24.48 -45.28
CA ALA A 16 -16.19 -24.90 -45.27
C ALA A 16 -16.25 -26.43 -45.39
N VAL A 17 -17.06 -27.09 -44.56
CA VAL A 17 -17.54 -28.46 -44.83
C VAL A 17 -19.07 -28.42 -44.73
N THR A 18 -19.70 -28.62 -45.88
CA THR A 18 -21.12 -28.84 -46.09
C THR A 18 -21.52 -30.27 -45.67
N GLY A 19 -22.70 -30.43 -45.06
CA GLY A 19 -23.38 -31.72 -44.90
C GLY A 19 -23.78 -32.01 -43.46
N GLY A 20 -25.06 -31.81 -43.15
CA GLY A 20 -25.59 -31.99 -41.79
C GLY A 20 -25.91 -33.43 -41.43
N VAL A 21 -25.87 -33.74 -40.13
CA VAL A 21 -26.77 -34.67 -39.43
C VAL A 21 -26.89 -34.18 -37.98
N LEU A 22 -28.10 -34.23 -37.46
CA LEU A 22 -28.51 -33.96 -36.08
C LEU A 22 -27.62 -34.69 -35.04
N GLY A 23 -27.28 -34.06 -33.92
CA GLY A 23 -26.69 -34.77 -32.79
C GLY A 23 -26.15 -33.91 -31.64
N ALA A 24 -26.98 -33.78 -30.59
CA ALA A 24 -26.61 -33.55 -29.19
C ALA A 24 -25.84 -32.27 -28.80
N SER A 25 -26.60 -31.23 -28.43
CA SER A 25 -26.19 -30.30 -27.39
C SER A 25 -26.07 -31.02 -26.04
N ALA A 26 -24.94 -30.92 -25.34
CA ALA A 26 -24.90 -30.62 -23.90
C ALA A 26 -23.48 -30.66 -23.29
N ALA A 27 -23.06 -29.49 -22.80
CA ALA A 27 -22.31 -29.25 -21.58
C ALA A 27 -20.89 -29.85 -21.43
N VAL A 28 -19.89 -29.18 -22.02
CA VAL A 28 -18.60 -29.04 -21.31
C VAL A 28 -18.82 -28.12 -20.12
N ALA A 29 -18.81 -28.70 -18.92
CA ALA A 29 -18.80 -27.98 -17.67
C ALA A 29 -17.55 -27.10 -17.62
N MET A 30 -17.72 -25.80 -17.89
CA MET A 30 -16.71 -24.81 -17.56
C MET A 30 -16.62 -24.76 -16.03
N GLU A 31 -15.60 -25.41 -15.46
CA GLU A 31 -15.22 -25.18 -14.08
C GLU A 31 -14.97 -23.69 -13.90
N LYS A 32 -15.85 -23.06 -13.12
CA LYS A 32 -15.83 -21.64 -12.82
C LYS A 32 -14.53 -21.34 -12.09
N ALA A 33 -13.60 -20.68 -12.79
CA ALA A 33 -12.36 -20.18 -12.20
C ALA A 33 -12.68 -19.45 -10.87
N PRO A 34 -11.90 -19.69 -9.79
CA PRO A 34 -12.13 -19.02 -8.51
C PRO A 34 -12.07 -17.51 -8.70
N GLN A 35 -13.21 -16.86 -8.48
CA GLN A 35 -13.32 -15.41 -8.48
C GLN A 35 -12.52 -14.87 -7.29
N GLU A 36 -11.27 -14.43 -7.52
CA GLU A 36 -10.51 -13.67 -6.52
C GLU A 36 -11.32 -12.43 -6.13
N LYS A 37 -11.85 -12.40 -4.91
CA LYS A 37 -12.61 -11.27 -4.37
C LYS A 37 -11.81 -9.97 -4.57
N PRO A 38 -12.42 -8.88 -5.05
CA PRO A 38 -11.70 -7.63 -5.29
C PRO A 38 -11.06 -7.16 -3.98
N LYS A 39 -9.72 -7.16 -3.94
CA LYS A 39 -8.95 -6.65 -2.80
C LYS A 39 -9.27 -5.16 -2.70
N LYS A 40 -10.14 -4.80 -1.75
CA LYS A 40 -10.56 -3.41 -1.46
C LYS A 40 -9.31 -2.53 -1.43
N LYS A 41 -9.15 -1.65 -2.44
CA LYS A 41 -7.99 -0.78 -2.57
C LYS A 41 -7.87 0.06 -1.29
N MET A 42 -6.94 -0.29 -0.41
CA MET A 42 -6.68 0.48 0.80
C MET A 42 -6.14 1.85 0.35
N PRO A 43 -6.82 2.97 0.68
CA PRO A 43 -6.41 4.29 0.23
C PRO A 43 -4.97 4.58 0.66
N ALA A 44 -4.27 5.43 -0.08
CA ALA A 44 -2.90 5.83 0.26
C ALA A 44 -2.93 6.61 1.57
N MET A 45 -2.80 5.93 2.70
CA MET A 45 -2.87 6.55 4.02
C MET A 45 -1.46 6.81 4.53
N VAL A 46 -1.16 8.06 4.89
CA VAL A 46 0.04 8.37 5.67
C VAL A 46 -0.28 8.05 7.12
N GLY A 47 0.52 7.17 7.73
CA GLY A 47 0.33 6.83 9.15
C GLY A 47 0.89 7.92 10.05
N ALA A 48 0.52 7.90 11.34
CA ALA A 48 1.06 8.80 12.36
C ALA A 48 2.60 8.83 12.44
N CYS A 49 3.29 7.78 11.96
CA CYS A 49 4.75 7.77 11.85
C CYS A 49 5.32 8.66 10.73
N GLY A 50 4.49 9.17 9.82
CA GLY A 50 4.91 10.00 8.69
C GLY A 50 5.26 9.22 7.42
N LEU A 51 5.11 7.88 7.43
CA LEU A 51 5.33 7.04 6.25
C LEU A 51 4.03 6.77 5.49
N SER A 52 4.12 6.75 4.16
CA SER A 52 3.06 6.20 3.32
C SER A 52 2.89 4.71 3.60
N CYS A 53 1.71 4.31 4.07
CA CYS A 53 1.40 2.90 4.35
C CYS A 53 1.50 2.03 3.09
N LYS A 54 1.33 2.61 1.89
CA LYS A 54 1.49 1.90 0.61
C LYS A 54 2.95 1.53 0.31
N ALA A 55 3.90 2.33 0.79
CA ALA A 55 5.34 2.10 0.59
C ALA A 55 6.01 1.45 1.80
N CYS A 56 5.29 1.24 2.91
CA CYS A 56 5.87 0.76 4.16
C CYS A 56 6.16 -0.75 4.11
N PRO A 57 7.42 -1.20 4.35
CA PRO A 57 7.75 -2.62 4.38
C PRO A 57 6.99 -3.41 5.44
N LEU A 58 6.72 -2.81 6.59
CA LEU A 58 5.94 -3.45 7.66
C LEU A 58 4.47 -3.66 7.29
N MET A 59 3.89 -2.74 6.50
CA MET A 59 2.55 -2.91 5.94
C MET A 59 2.54 -4.04 4.90
N LYS A 60 3.52 -4.04 3.98
CA LYS A 60 3.66 -5.10 2.96
C LYS A 60 3.86 -6.48 3.60
N ALA A 61 4.63 -6.55 4.68
CA ALA A 61 4.84 -7.76 5.47
C ALA A 61 3.68 -8.11 6.42
N LYS A 62 2.56 -7.38 6.40
CA LYS A 62 1.39 -7.55 7.29
C LYS A 62 1.71 -7.48 8.80
N LYS A 63 2.87 -6.94 9.18
CA LYS A 63 3.28 -6.71 10.58
C LYS A 63 2.71 -5.41 11.16
N CYS A 64 2.19 -4.53 10.29
CA CYS A 64 1.46 -3.32 10.66
C CYS A 64 0.06 -3.36 10.03
N LYS A 65 -0.96 -2.91 10.78
CA LYS A 65 -2.36 -2.84 10.33
C LYS A 65 -2.72 -1.49 9.68
N GLY A 66 -1.75 -0.58 9.54
CA GLY A 66 -1.96 0.79 9.07
C GLY A 66 -2.63 1.64 10.13
N CYS A 67 -2.53 2.96 10.03
CA CYS A 67 -3.18 3.90 10.94
C CYS A 67 -3.43 5.23 10.24
N ALA A 68 -4.15 6.12 10.92
CA ALA A 68 -4.39 7.48 10.49
C ALA A 68 -3.31 8.45 11.00
N SER A 69 -3.49 9.74 10.71
CA SER A 69 -2.81 10.81 11.43
C SER A 69 -3.17 10.73 12.93
N GLY A 70 -2.32 11.30 13.80
CA GLY A 70 -2.61 11.27 15.23
C GLY A 70 -3.84 12.09 15.63
N LYS A 71 -4.23 13.12 14.86
CA LYS A 71 -5.45 13.89 15.11
C LYS A 71 -6.73 13.16 14.68
N GLU A 72 -6.66 12.38 13.61
CA GLU A 72 -7.80 11.62 13.07
C GLU A 72 -7.96 10.23 13.72
N ALA A 73 -7.02 9.84 14.58
CA ALA A 73 -7.05 8.55 15.24
C ALA A 73 -8.15 8.53 16.33
N SER A 74 -9.23 7.77 16.10
CA SER A 74 -10.24 7.51 17.12
C SER A 74 -9.64 6.76 18.33
N PRO A 75 -10.17 6.95 19.55
CA PRO A 75 -9.68 6.26 20.74
C PRO A 75 -9.69 4.73 20.58
N GLU A 76 -10.75 4.19 19.96
CA GLU A 76 -10.82 2.76 19.63
C GLU A 76 -9.68 2.29 18.71
N MET A 77 -9.29 3.11 17.73
CA MET A 77 -8.20 2.78 16.81
C MET A 77 -6.87 2.71 17.56
N VAL A 78 -6.67 3.60 18.52
CA VAL A 78 -5.46 3.70 19.34
C VAL A 78 -5.34 2.51 20.30
N GLU A 79 -6.46 1.99 20.81
CA GLU A 79 -6.50 0.81 21.66
C GLU A 79 -6.28 -0.49 20.87
N LYS A 80 -7.00 -0.65 19.75
CA LYS A 80 -6.94 -1.85 18.88
C LYS A 80 -5.57 -2.03 18.19
N LYS A 81 -4.74 -0.98 18.12
CA LYS A 81 -3.44 -1.00 17.44
C LYS A 81 -2.29 -0.86 18.44
N PRO A 82 -1.36 -1.83 18.53
CA PRO A 82 -0.24 -1.79 19.47
C PRO A 82 0.88 -0.80 19.08
N CYS A 83 0.61 0.21 18.25
CA CYS A 83 1.63 1.11 17.73
C CYS A 83 1.98 2.22 18.75
N PRO A 84 3.23 2.28 19.28
CA PRO A 84 3.62 3.28 20.25
C PRO A 84 3.65 4.70 19.64
N VAL A 85 3.96 4.81 18.35
CA VAL A 85 3.97 6.09 17.63
C VAL A 85 2.56 6.65 17.50
N LEU A 86 1.58 5.82 17.12
CA LEU A 86 0.18 6.22 17.03
C LEU A 86 -0.36 6.67 18.39
N LYS A 87 -0.13 5.88 19.45
CA LYS A 87 -0.52 6.22 20.82
C LYS A 87 0.08 7.56 21.26
N CYS A 88 1.35 7.80 20.92
CA CYS A 88 2.01 9.05 21.25
C CYS A 88 1.47 10.24 20.46
N ALA A 89 1.21 10.06 19.17
CA ALA A 89 0.71 11.11 18.29
C ALA A 89 -0.71 11.53 18.67
N ALA A 90 -1.59 10.55 18.95
CA ALA A 90 -2.95 10.79 19.42
C ALA A 90 -2.98 11.54 20.76
N LYS A 91 -2.16 11.12 21.74
CA LYS A 91 -2.05 11.83 23.03
C LYS A 91 -1.56 13.27 22.89
N LYS A 92 -0.62 13.50 21.96
CA LYS A 92 -0.07 14.84 21.71
C LYS A 92 -0.90 15.67 20.71
N LYS A 93 -1.98 15.10 20.16
CA LYS A 93 -2.83 15.71 19.12
C LYS A 93 -2.02 16.27 17.94
N ILE A 94 -1.01 15.51 17.49
CA ILE A 94 -0.18 15.86 16.32
C ILE A 94 -0.55 14.98 15.13
N ASP A 95 -0.47 15.52 13.91
CA ASP A 95 -0.79 14.77 12.69
C ASP A 95 0.23 13.66 12.44
N TYR A 96 1.50 14.04 12.33
CA TYR A 96 2.61 13.13 12.03
C TYR A 96 3.80 13.41 12.94
N CYS A 97 4.53 12.35 13.28
CA CYS A 97 5.69 12.46 14.16
C CYS A 97 6.79 13.37 13.56
N GLY A 98 7.07 13.25 12.26
CA GLY A 98 8.15 13.99 11.60
C GLY A 98 7.90 15.50 11.44
N THR A 99 6.63 15.92 11.38
CA THR A 99 6.27 17.34 11.17
C THR A 99 5.76 18.01 12.45
N GLY A 100 5.06 17.27 13.31
CA GLY A 100 4.44 17.81 14.53
C GLY A 100 5.25 17.60 15.81
N CYS A 101 6.24 16.72 15.84
CA CYS A 101 6.99 16.42 17.07
C CYS A 101 8.37 17.07 17.09
N LYS A 102 8.58 18.06 17.97
CA LYS A 102 9.90 18.68 18.21
C LYS A 102 11.00 17.69 18.62
N MET A 103 10.62 16.57 19.24
CA MET A 103 11.56 15.52 19.66
C MET A 103 11.73 14.40 18.63
N PHE A 104 11.26 14.55 17.40
CA PHE A 104 11.25 13.48 16.40
C PHE A 104 12.62 12.79 16.25
N THR A 105 13.70 13.55 16.08
CA THR A 105 15.06 13.01 15.87
C THR A 105 15.62 12.25 17.07
N LYS A 106 15.15 12.58 18.29
CA LYS A 106 15.63 12.00 19.56
C LYS A 106 14.64 11.01 20.19
N CYS A 107 13.49 10.76 19.55
CA CYS A 107 12.41 10.01 20.16
C CYS A 107 12.65 8.50 20.04
N LYS A 108 12.84 7.83 21.19
CA LYS A 108 13.01 6.36 21.29
C LYS A 108 11.89 5.54 20.64
N LYS A 109 10.70 6.12 20.40
CA LYS A 109 9.57 5.44 19.76
C LYS A 109 9.70 5.37 18.23
N VAL A 110 10.52 6.23 17.63
CA VAL A 110 10.75 6.30 16.17
C VAL A 110 12.15 5.82 15.77
N VAL A 111 13.12 5.97 16.68
CA VAL A 111 14.49 5.45 16.53
C VAL A 111 14.44 3.92 16.48
N GLY A 112 15.04 3.34 15.43
CA GLY A 112 15.01 1.90 15.15
C GLY A 112 13.67 1.40 14.61
N ARG A 113 12.58 2.18 14.69
CA ARG A 113 11.22 1.81 14.23
C ARG A 113 10.33 3.03 13.96
N PRO A 114 10.04 3.45 12.71
CA PRO A 114 10.48 2.87 11.44
C PRO A 114 11.76 3.50 10.88
N TYR A 115 12.37 4.47 11.59
CA TYR A 115 13.52 5.21 11.07
C TYR A 115 14.81 4.69 11.69
N ALA A 116 15.84 4.53 10.84
CA ALA A 116 17.19 4.23 11.31
C ALA A 116 17.79 5.44 12.03
N GLU A 117 18.71 5.19 12.96
CA GLU A 117 19.47 6.23 13.67
C GLU A 117 20.22 7.15 12.69
N SER A 118 20.85 6.57 11.66
CA SER A 118 21.55 7.32 10.62
C SER A 118 20.64 8.29 9.87
N PHE A 119 19.40 7.89 9.59
CA PHE A 119 18.42 8.77 8.95
C PHE A 119 18.03 9.93 9.88
N LEU A 120 17.77 9.65 11.15
CA LEU A 120 17.39 10.68 12.13
C LEU A 120 18.54 11.66 12.38
N ALA A 121 19.79 11.18 12.45
CA ALA A 121 20.98 12.01 12.57
C ALA A 121 21.19 12.92 11.34
N MET A 122 20.94 12.41 10.14
CA MET A 122 20.98 13.22 8.90
C MET A 122 19.93 14.33 8.94
N ILE A 123 18.69 13.99 9.28
CA ILE A 123 17.58 14.95 9.36
C ILE A 123 17.84 16.00 10.44
N GLU A 124 18.35 15.61 11.61
CA GLU A 124 18.68 16.54 12.69
C GLU A 124 19.68 17.61 12.25
N LYS A 125 20.72 17.24 11.49
CA LYS A 125 21.69 18.20 10.95
C LYS A 125 21.06 19.20 9.96
N ARG A 126 20.07 18.76 9.18
CA ARG A 126 19.43 19.57 8.14
C ARG A 126 18.26 20.43 8.65
N LEU A 127 17.67 20.06 9.79
CA LEU A 127 16.59 20.83 10.42
C LEU A 127 17.10 22.01 11.25
N LYS A 128 18.41 22.07 11.55
CA LYS A 128 19.00 23.26 12.18
C LYS A 128 18.89 24.44 11.20
N PRO A 129 18.38 25.60 11.63
CA PRO A 129 18.40 26.79 10.80
C PRO A 129 19.85 27.07 10.38
N LYS A 130 20.05 27.45 9.12
CA LYS A 130 21.35 27.96 8.69
C LYS A 130 21.54 29.29 9.42
N GLU A 131 22.61 29.37 10.20
CA GLU A 131 23.09 30.62 10.83
C GLU A 131 23.52 31.62 9.76
#